data_AF-A0A2E0L4Y3-F1
#
_entry.id   AF-A0A2E0L4Y3-F1
#
_cell.length_a   1.000
_cell.length_b   1.000
_cell.length_c   1.000
_cell.angle_alpha   90.00
_cell.angle_beta   90.00
_cell.angle_gamma   90.00
#
_symmetry.space_group_name_H-M   'P 1'
#
loop_
_entity.id
_entity.type
_entity.pdbx_description
1 polymer ?
#
loop_
_entity_poly.entity_id
_entity_poly.type
_entity_poly.pdbx_seq_one_letter_code
_entity_poly.pdbx_strand_id
1 'polypeptide(L)'
;MLDRKDHSHPKTPLQYLRLFFTGFAMGAADLVPGVSGGTMAFILGIYEDLIDGIKSFNLEAVRLALGLKFGALLEHVPLRFLIALGLGIGTAILLLASALSATLDDPDGRVLLFAFFFGLVIASIVAIGTKVKWSLLTGVALVVGTVVAFAIVNAVPAVVEPTPVNLFIAGMIAICAMILPGISGSFILLIMGQYNNVLSAVSNRDFVTVGIVGVGCVVGIVIFSRVLSWLLKHYYQPTVAALVGFMVGSLWKVFPWKICTIEGVDRHGEAVCLYDTNYLPAVDSNVIIAIGLMLLGFVLVSFLDHLQSGSNPLFSLFWRRSQVAAEPQ
;
A
#
# COMPACT_ATOMS: atom_id res chain seq x y z
N MET A 1 -24.32 -4.96 -2.65
CA MET A 1 -23.36 -3.88 -2.91
C MET A 1 -23.57 -2.84 -1.83
N LEU A 2 -22.57 -2.58 -1.00
CA LEU A 2 -22.61 -1.45 -0.06
C LEU A 2 -22.63 -0.17 -0.91
N ASP A 3 -23.38 0.85 -0.47
CA ASP A 3 -23.50 2.15 -1.13
C ASP A 3 -22.11 2.84 -1.17
N ARG A 4 -21.36 2.61 -2.25
CA ARG A 4 -19.97 3.06 -2.43
C ARG A 4 -19.96 4.45 -3.04
N LYS A 5 -19.27 5.39 -2.40
CA LYS A 5 -18.99 6.70 -3.01
C LYS A 5 -17.96 6.49 -4.13
N ASP A 6 -18.34 6.74 -5.37
CA ASP A 6 -17.45 6.73 -6.52
C ASP A 6 -16.52 7.96 -6.48
N HIS A 7 -15.21 7.74 -6.38
CA HIS A 7 -14.20 8.79 -6.38
C HIS A 7 -13.50 8.99 -7.74
N SER A 8 -13.83 8.17 -8.74
CA SER A 8 -13.15 8.16 -10.05
C SER A 8 -13.42 9.41 -10.92
N HIS A 9 -14.50 10.14 -10.62
CA HIS A 9 -14.91 11.33 -11.36
C HIS A 9 -15.02 12.58 -10.47
N PRO A 10 -13.90 13.19 -10.06
CA PRO A 10 -13.91 14.43 -9.27
C PRO A 10 -14.50 15.59 -10.08
N LYS A 11 -15.49 16.28 -9.49
CA LYS A 11 -16.20 17.43 -10.07
C LYS A 11 -15.95 18.72 -9.30
N THR A 12 -15.62 18.66 -8.00
CA THR A 12 -15.45 19.84 -7.15
C THR A 12 -14.00 20.01 -6.67
N PRO A 13 -13.54 21.24 -6.39
CA PRO A 13 -12.18 21.47 -5.86
C PRO A 13 -11.87 20.67 -4.60
N LEU A 14 -12.87 20.49 -3.73
CA LEU A 14 -12.73 19.69 -2.51
C LEU A 14 -12.45 18.20 -2.80
N GLN A 15 -13.06 17.64 -3.86
CA GLN A 15 -12.80 16.26 -4.28
C GLN A 15 -11.39 16.10 -4.83
N TYR A 16 -10.92 17.07 -5.64
CA TYR A 16 -9.53 17.08 -6.10
C TYR A 16 -8.55 17.18 -4.93
N LEU A 17 -8.82 18.07 -3.97
CA LEU A 17 -7.98 18.24 -2.79
C LEU A 17 -7.93 16.97 -1.95
N ARG A 18 -9.07 16.29 -1.75
CA ARG A 18 -9.13 14.98 -1.09
C ARG A 18 -8.29 13.94 -1.82
N LEU A 19 -8.39 13.85 -3.14
CA LEU A 19 -7.62 12.89 -3.94
C LEU A 19 -6.12 13.20 -3.89
N PHE A 20 -5.75 14.48 -3.94
CA PHE A 20 -4.37 14.91 -3.78
C PHE A 20 -3.80 14.48 -2.42
N PHE A 21 -4.48 14.77 -1.31
CA PHE A 21 -4.02 14.35 0.02
C PHE A 21 -4.08 12.83 0.22
N THR A 22 -4.99 12.14 -0.46
CA THR A 22 -5.00 10.68 -0.51
C THR A 22 -3.75 10.16 -1.20
N GLY A 23 -3.39 10.73 -2.34
CA GLY A 23 -2.15 10.42 -3.04
C GLY A 23 -0.92 10.75 -2.19
N PHE A 24 -0.95 11.88 -1.47
CA PHE A 24 0.13 12.26 -0.57
C PHE A 24 0.33 11.23 0.55
N ALA A 25 -0.74 10.77 1.18
CA ALA A 25 -0.68 9.72 2.18
C ALA A 25 -0.17 8.38 1.61
N MET A 26 -0.60 8.03 0.39
CA MET A 26 -0.07 6.85 -0.32
C MET A 26 1.43 6.96 -0.59
N GLY A 27 1.90 8.08 -1.12
CA GLY A 27 3.33 8.29 -1.40
C GLY A 27 4.18 8.32 -0.13
N ALA A 28 3.66 8.91 0.96
CA ALA A 28 4.33 8.86 2.26
C ALA A 28 4.45 7.43 2.81
N ALA A 29 3.42 6.60 2.61
CA ALA A 29 3.43 5.20 3.01
C ALA A 29 4.40 4.35 2.16
N ASP A 30 4.48 4.60 0.86
CA ASP A 30 5.41 3.89 -0.05
C ASP A 30 6.89 4.16 0.24
N LEU A 31 7.20 5.27 0.93
CA LEU A 31 8.56 5.56 1.40
C LEU A 31 8.96 4.73 2.64
N VAL A 32 8.00 4.11 3.33
CA VAL A 32 8.27 3.34 4.55
C VAL A 32 8.33 1.84 4.23
N PRO A 33 9.46 1.15 4.50
CA PRO A 33 9.60 -0.26 4.20
C PRO A 33 8.52 -1.11 4.89
N GLY A 34 7.89 -2.01 4.13
CA GLY A 34 6.84 -2.90 4.64
C GLY A 34 5.44 -2.27 4.73
N VAL A 35 5.30 -0.97 4.42
CA VAL A 35 4.02 -0.30 4.26
C VAL A 35 3.81 -0.04 2.76
N SER A 36 2.59 -0.25 2.27
CA SER A 36 2.23 -0.04 0.86
C SER A 36 1.19 1.07 0.76
N GLY A 37 1.32 1.92 -0.27
CA GLY A 37 0.32 2.89 -0.67
C GLY A 37 -1.03 2.24 -0.99
N GLY A 38 -1.04 0.96 -1.40
CA GLY A 38 -2.26 0.17 -1.53
C GLY A 38 -3.06 0.05 -0.21
N THR A 39 -2.38 -0.04 0.93
CA THR A 39 -3.02 -0.02 2.26
C THR A 39 -3.71 1.32 2.51
N MET A 40 -3.05 2.43 2.17
CA MET A 40 -3.63 3.78 2.31
C MET A 40 -4.80 4.01 1.35
N ALA A 41 -4.70 3.51 0.11
CA ALA A 41 -5.80 3.55 -0.84
C ALA A 41 -7.03 2.79 -0.33
N PHE A 42 -6.82 1.66 0.36
CA PHE A 42 -7.89 0.88 0.98
C PHE A 42 -8.53 1.62 2.15
N ILE A 43 -7.71 2.17 3.05
CA ILE A 43 -8.19 2.96 4.19
C ILE A 43 -9.02 4.16 3.75
N LEU A 44 -8.54 4.88 2.72
CA LEU A 44 -9.17 6.12 2.26
C LEU A 44 -10.33 5.89 1.29
N GLY A 45 -10.69 4.62 1.08
CA GLY A 45 -11.88 4.19 0.34
C GLY A 45 -11.76 4.33 -1.18
N ILE A 46 -10.55 4.48 -1.72
CA ILE A 46 -10.31 4.67 -3.16
C ILE A 46 -9.69 3.45 -3.84
N TYR A 47 -9.46 2.36 -3.10
CA TYR A 47 -8.74 1.19 -3.62
C TYR A 47 -9.38 0.60 -4.87
N GLU A 48 -10.68 0.33 -4.84
CA GLU A 48 -11.38 -0.21 -6.01
C GLU A 48 -11.40 0.77 -7.19
N ASP A 49 -11.56 2.07 -6.92
CA ASP A 49 -11.49 3.13 -7.95
C ASP A 49 -10.10 3.19 -8.59
N LEU A 50 -9.04 2.97 -7.80
CA LEU A 50 -7.67 2.86 -8.29
C LEU A 50 -7.49 1.62 -9.16
N ILE A 51 -7.96 0.45 -8.74
CA ILE A 51 -7.87 -0.79 -9.53
C ILE A 51 -8.63 -0.64 -10.85
N ASP A 52 -9.87 -0.14 -10.81
CA ASP A 52 -10.69 0.05 -12.01
C ASP A 52 -10.11 1.15 -12.92
N GLY A 53 -9.55 2.22 -12.35
CA GLY A 53 -8.84 3.27 -13.08
C GLY A 53 -7.59 2.75 -13.80
N ILE A 54 -6.79 1.91 -13.14
CA ILE A 54 -5.65 1.21 -13.77
C ILE A 54 -6.11 0.28 -14.88
N LYS A 55 -7.17 -0.50 -14.63
CA LYS A 55 -7.75 -1.46 -15.59
C LYS A 55 -8.28 -0.77 -16.85
N SER A 56 -8.72 0.49 -16.75
CA SER A 56 -9.22 1.29 -17.87
C SER A 56 -8.18 1.49 -18.98
N PHE A 57 -6.88 1.38 -18.67
CA PHE A 57 -5.81 1.31 -19.66
C PHE A 57 -5.81 -0.07 -20.35
N ASN A 58 -6.71 -0.23 -21.31
CA ASN A 58 -6.89 -1.43 -22.11
C ASN A 58 -6.63 -1.15 -23.61
N LEU A 59 -6.82 -2.17 -24.45
CA LEU A 59 -6.67 -2.05 -25.91
C LEU A 59 -7.56 -0.95 -26.51
N GLU A 60 -8.71 -0.68 -25.90
CA GLU A 60 -9.62 0.39 -26.32
C GLU A 60 -9.03 1.77 -26.00
N ALA A 61 -8.49 1.99 -24.80
CA ALA A 61 -7.77 3.22 -24.46
C ALA A 61 -6.62 3.49 -25.45
N VAL A 62 -5.85 2.45 -25.81
CA VAL A 62 -4.78 2.56 -26.81
C VAL A 62 -5.35 2.93 -28.19
N ARG A 63 -6.43 2.27 -28.61
CA ARG A 63 -7.10 2.56 -29.90
C ARG A 63 -7.64 3.99 -29.96
N LEU A 64 -8.23 4.47 -28.87
CA LEU A 64 -8.74 5.85 -28.76
C LEU A 64 -7.60 6.87 -28.78
N ALA A 65 -6.48 6.59 -28.10
CA ALA A 65 -5.29 7.44 -28.10
C ALA A 65 -4.64 7.51 -29.49
N LEU A 66 -4.43 6.36 -30.16
CA LEU A 66 -3.88 6.30 -31.51
C LEU A 66 -4.82 6.92 -32.56
N GLY A 67 -6.13 6.84 -32.33
CA GLY A 67 -7.14 7.52 -33.14
C GLY A 67 -7.29 9.01 -32.86
N LEU A 68 -6.45 9.60 -31.98
CA LEU A 68 -6.50 11.00 -31.53
C LEU A 68 -7.87 11.43 -30.99
N LYS A 69 -8.67 10.48 -30.48
CA LYS A 69 -10.00 10.72 -29.92
C LYS A 69 -9.90 11.07 -28.43
N PHE A 70 -9.22 12.17 -28.12
CA PHE A 70 -8.93 12.57 -26.74
C PHE A 70 -10.19 12.77 -25.88
N GLY A 71 -11.30 13.23 -26.45
CA GLY A 71 -12.57 13.37 -25.74
C GLY A 71 -13.09 12.02 -25.21
N ALA A 72 -13.20 11.02 -26.10
CA ALA A 72 -13.62 9.67 -25.73
C ALA A 72 -12.61 8.97 -24.82
N LEU A 73 -11.31 9.25 -24.98
CA LEU A 73 -10.27 8.74 -24.08
C LEU A 73 -10.42 9.26 -22.65
N LEU A 74 -10.75 10.55 -22.50
CA LEU A 74 -11.00 11.20 -21.20
C LEU A 74 -12.28 10.72 -20.52
N GLU A 75 -13.26 10.24 -21.29
CA GLU A 75 -14.46 9.58 -20.75
C GLU A 75 -14.18 8.14 -20.32
N HIS A 76 -13.33 7.43 -21.08
CA HIS A 76 -12.99 6.03 -20.81
C HIS A 76 -12.00 5.84 -19.67
N VAL A 77 -10.99 6.69 -19.58
CA VAL A 77 -9.94 6.64 -18.55
C VAL A 77 -10.20 7.77 -17.54
N PRO A 78 -10.27 7.49 -16.22
CA PRO A 78 -10.47 8.52 -15.21
C PRO A 78 -9.17 9.31 -14.95
N LEU A 79 -8.66 9.98 -15.99
CA LEU A 79 -7.38 10.70 -15.97
C LEU A 79 -7.34 11.77 -14.90
N ARG A 80 -8.47 12.45 -14.64
CA ARG A 80 -8.58 13.46 -13.59
C ARG A 80 -8.29 12.89 -12.20
N PHE A 81 -8.84 11.71 -11.91
CA PHE A 81 -8.58 10.99 -10.67
C PHE A 81 -7.12 10.55 -10.58
N LEU A 82 -6.58 9.93 -11.63
CA LEU A 82 -5.21 9.42 -11.66
C LEU A 82 -4.17 10.52 -11.56
N ILE A 83 -4.38 11.66 -12.25
CA ILE A 83 -3.48 12.81 -12.19
C ILE A 83 -3.50 13.44 -10.80
N ALA A 84 -4.68 13.67 -10.21
CA ALA A 84 -4.77 14.24 -8.87
C ALA A 84 -4.08 13.36 -7.83
N LEU A 85 -4.31 12.04 -7.90
CA LEU A 85 -3.68 11.06 -7.03
C LEU A 85 -2.16 11.01 -7.25
N GLY A 86 -1.73 10.92 -8.50
CA GLY A 86 -0.32 10.86 -8.88
C GLY A 86 0.46 12.12 -8.50
N LEU A 87 -0.15 13.31 -8.61
CA LEU A 87 0.44 14.56 -8.11
C LEU A 87 0.63 14.52 -6.59
N GLY A 88 -0.32 13.97 -5.85
CA GLY A 88 -0.19 13.75 -4.42
C GLY A 88 0.99 12.83 -4.07
N ILE A 89 1.05 11.66 -4.73
CA ILE A 89 2.13 10.66 -4.53
C ILE A 89 3.49 11.29 -4.85
N GLY A 90 3.62 11.92 -6.02
CA GLY A 90 4.86 12.56 -6.45
C GLY A 90 5.29 13.68 -5.50
N THR A 91 4.34 14.50 -5.03
CA THR A 91 4.64 15.56 -4.05
C THR A 91 5.13 14.98 -2.72
N ALA A 92 4.48 13.93 -2.20
CA ALA A 92 4.94 13.27 -0.97
C ALA A 92 6.34 12.70 -1.11
N ILE A 93 6.63 12.01 -2.23
CA ILE A 93 7.97 11.46 -2.49
C ILE A 93 9.01 12.59 -2.51
N LEU A 94 8.78 13.67 -3.27
CA LEU A 94 9.74 14.76 -3.40
C LEU A 94 9.97 15.52 -2.09
N LEU A 95 8.92 15.72 -1.27
CA LEU A 95 9.02 16.49 -0.03
C LEU A 95 9.52 15.65 1.15
N LEU A 96 9.13 14.37 1.24
CA LEU A 96 9.36 13.55 2.42
C LEU A 96 10.52 12.56 2.27
N ALA A 97 11.00 12.26 1.07
CA ALA A 97 12.03 11.23 0.88
C ALA A 97 13.27 11.45 1.76
N SER A 98 13.84 12.67 1.76
CA SER A 98 15.04 12.95 2.57
C SER A 98 14.76 12.91 4.08
N ALA A 99 13.62 13.45 4.52
CA ALA A 99 13.26 13.48 5.93
C ALA A 99 12.97 12.08 6.50
N LEU A 100 12.22 11.26 5.74
CA LEU A 100 11.95 9.88 6.11
C LEU A 100 13.19 9.00 6.03
N SER A 101 14.08 9.22 5.05
CA SER A 101 15.39 8.53 5.02
C SER A 101 16.18 8.83 6.29
N ALA A 102 16.37 10.10 6.63
CA ALA A 102 17.10 10.49 7.84
C ALA A 102 16.47 9.92 9.13
N THR A 103 15.13 9.84 9.18
CA THR A 103 14.41 9.24 10.32
C THR A 103 14.57 7.72 10.37
N LEU A 104 14.66 7.06 9.21
CA LEU A 104 14.89 5.61 9.13
C LEU A 104 16.34 5.24 9.45
N ASP A 105 17.30 6.11 9.19
CA ASP A 105 18.72 5.87 9.50
C ASP A 105 19.00 5.98 11.00
N ASP A 106 18.24 6.83 11.72
CA ASP A 106 18.25 6.91 13.17
C ASP A 106 17.51 5.71 13.83
N PRO A 107 18.16 4.91 14.71
CA PRO A 107 17.52 3.77 15.35
C PRO A 107 16.24 4.11 16.13
N ASP A 108 16.24 5.23 16.86
CA ASP A 108 15.08 5.66 17.65
C ASP A 108 13.96 6.17 16.74
N GLY A 109 14.29 7.05 15.78
CA GLY A 109 13.37 7.53 14.76
C GLY A 109 12.71 6.40 13.97
N ARG A 110 13.47 5.36 13.62
CA ARG A 110 12.98 4.15 12.95
C ARG A 110 11.90 3.47 13.80
N VAL A 111 12.17 3.21 15.08
CA VAL A 111 11.20 2.58 15.99
C VAL A 111 9.91 3.41 16.06
N LEU A 112 10.02 4.73 16.21
CA LEU A 112 8.86 5.63 16.28
C LEU A 112 8.02 5.61 14.99
N LEU A 113 8.68 5.64 13.83
CA LEU A 113 8.03 5.61 12.52
C LEU A 113 7.29 4.27 12.31
N PHE A 114 7.97 3.14 12.55
CA PHE A 114 7.35 1.83 12.45
C PHE A 114 6.20 1.67 13.45
N ALA A 115 6.32 2.18 14.67
CA ALA A 115 5.23 2.13 15.65
C ALA A 115 3.98 2.88 15.18
N PHE A 116 4.15 4.09 14.63
CA PHE A 116 3.05 4.85 14.04
C PHE A 116 2.36 4.06 12.92
N PHE A 117 3.12 3.54 11.95
CA PHE A 117 2.57 2.76 10.83
C PHE A 117 1.98 1.41 11.24
N PHE A 118 2.55 0.75 12.25
CA PHE A 118 1.99 -0.47 12.83
C PHE A 118 0.58 -0.23 13.36
N GLY A 119 0.38 0.89 14.07
CA GLY A 119 -0.95 1.33 14.52
C GLY A 119 -1.93 1.59 13.38
N LEU A 120 -1.48 2.26 12.31
CA LEU A 120 -2.28 2.51 11.11
C LEU A 120 -2.74 1.20 10.44
N VAL A 121 -1.84 0.22 10.30
CA VAL A 121 -2.15 -1.09 9.69
C VAL A 121 -3.13 -1.87 10.57
N ILE A 122 -2.95 -1.88 11.90
CA ILE A 122 -3.92 -2.52 12.82
C ILE A 122 -5.30 -1.88 12.69
N ALA A 123 -5.39 -0.54 12.66
CA ALA A 123 -6.67 0.13 12.48
C ALA A 123 -7.33 -0.23 11.14
N SER A 124 -6.54 -0.38 10.08
CA SER A 124 -7.01 -0.84 8.77
C SER A 124 -7.58 -2.26 8.84
N ILE A 125 -6.86 -3.19 9.47
CA ILE A 125 -7.30 -4.57 9.68
C ILE A 125 -8.64 -4.61 10.42
N VAL A 126 -8.80 -3.80 11.47
CA VAL A 126 -10.04 -3.72 12.25
C VAL A 126 -11.18 -3.09 11.44
N ALA A 127 -10.93 -1.95 10.81
CA ALA A 127 -11.93 -1.20 10.03
C ALA A 127 -12.49 -2.00 8.85
N ILE A 128 -11.63 -2.79 8.19
CA ILE A 128 -12.00 -3.59 7.02
C ILE A 128 -12.50 -4.98 7.45
N GLY A 129 -11.82 -5.63 8.37
CA GLY A 129 -12.16 -6.97 8.85
C GLY A 129 -13.55 -7.07 9.47
N THR A 130 -14.03 -6.00 10.11
CA THR A 130 -15.41 -5.93 10.64
C THR A 130 -16.49 -5.84 9.56
N LYS A 131 -16.14 -5.45 8.33
CA LYS A 131 -17.04 -5.41 7.17
C LYS A 131 -17.12 -6.75 6.43
N VAL A 132 -16.27 -7.72 6.78
CA VAL A 132 -16.25 -9.07 6.18
C VAL A 132 -17.37 -9.94 6.75
N LYS A 133 -18.15 -10.55 5.86
CA LYS A 133 -19.14 -11.57 6.20
C LYS A 133 -18.46 -12.93 6.30
N TRP A 134 -18.41 -13.48 7.51
CA TRP A 134 -17.68 -14.71 7.79
C TRP A 134 -18.38 -15.96 7.25
N SER A 135 -17.60 -16.76 6.55
CA SER A 135 -17.89 -18.11 6.07
C SER A 135 -16.61 -18.94 6.13
N LEU A 136 -16.69 -20.25 5.92
CA LEU A 136 -15.50 -21.10 5.87
C LEU A 136 -14.51 -20.61 4.79
N LEU A 137 -15.02 -20.25 3.62
CA LEU A 137 -14.20 -19.77 2.50
C LEU A 137 -13.47 -18.45 2.84
N THR A 138 -14.13 -17.51 3.51
CA THR A 138 -13.48 -16.24 3.90
C THR A 138 -12.45 -16.46 5.00
N GLY A 139 -12.71 -17.37 5.95
CA GLY A 139 -11.74 -17.74 6.98
C GLY A 139 -10.48 -18.36 6.37
N VAL A 140 -10.65 -19.30 5.44
CA VAL A 140 -9.54 -19.90 4.68
C VAL A 140 -8.80 -18.83 3.88
N ALA A 141 -9.50 -17.95 3.18
CA ALA A 141 -8.88 -16.88 2.40
C ALA A 141 -8.03 -15.93 3.25
N LEU A 142 -8.50 -15.56 4.46
CA LEU A 142 -7.72 -14.78 5.41
C LEU A 142 -6.47 -15.52 5.86
N VAL A 143 -6.58 -16.79 6.26
CA VAL A 143 -5.43 -17.58 6.72
C VAL A 143 -4.40 -17.73 5.60
N VAL A 144 -4.84 -18.05 4.38
CA VAL A 144 -3.96 -18.15 3.21
C VAL A 144 -3.27 -16.82 2.94
N GLY A 145 -4.00 -15.70 2.93
CA GLY A 145 -3.42 -14.37 2.75
C GLY A 145 -2.36 -14.04 3.79
N THR A 146 -2.65 -14.33 5.07
CA THR A 146 -1.70 -14.13 6.18
C THR A 146 -0.45 -14.98 6.01
N VAL A 147 -0.59 -16.27 5.74
CA VAL A 147 0.54 -17.19 5.58
C VAL A 147 1.40 -16.80 4.38
N VAL A 148 0.78 -16.45 3.25
CA VAL A 148 1.49 -16.02 2.04
C VAL A 148 2.25 -14.71 2.30
N ALA A 149 1.61 -13.70 2.89
CA ALA A 149 2.28 -12.44 3.19
C ALA A 149 3.41 -12.62 4.20
N PHE A 150 3.18 -13.40 5.27
CA PHE A 150 4.20 -13.73 6.27
C PHE A 150 5.41 -14.44 5.64
N ALA A 151 5.16 -15.41 4.74
CA ALA A 151 6.22 -16.10 4.03
C ALA A 151 7.01 -15.16 3.11
N ILE A 152 6.32 -14.27 2.37
CA ILE A 152 6.96 -13.28 1.50
C ILE A 152 7.86 -12.35 2.32
N VAL A 153 7.37 -11.79 3.43
CA VAL A 153 8.14 -10.80 4.20
C VAL A 153 9.33 -11.39 4.97
N ASN A 154 9.34 -12.71 5.17
CA ASN A 154 10.45 -13.45 5.77
C ASN A 154 11.32 -14.17 4.72
N ALA A 155 11.04 -14.00 3.43
CA ALA A 155 11.81 -14.64 2.37
C ALA A 155 13.24 -14.08 2.35
N VAL A 156 14.22 -14.98 2.21
CA VAL A 156 15.62 -14.60 2.04
C VAL A 156 15.85 -14.15 0.61
N PRO A 157 16.64 -13.08 0.37
CA PRO A 157 17.00 -12.64 -0.97
C PRO A 157 17.61 -13.76 -1.81
N ALA A 158 17.03 -14.00 -2.98
CA ALA A 158 17.52 -14.94 -3.96
C ALA A 158 18.71 -14.33 -4.73
N VAL A 159 19.75 -15.14 -4.96
CA VAL A 159 20.84 -14.77 -5.86
C VAL A 159 20.45 -15.21 -7.27
N VAL A 160 19.90 -14.27 -8.05
CA VAL A 160 19.42 -14.53 -9.41
C VAL A 160 20.14 -13.61 -10.38
N GLU A 161 20.72 -14.18 -11.44
CA GLU A 161 21.39 -13.39 -12.47
C GLU A 161 20.41 -12.39 -13.14
N PRO A 162 20.83 -11.13 -13.37
CA PRO A 162 19.99 -10.09 -13.95
C PRO A 162 19.84 -10.24 -15.47
N THR A 163 19.28 -11.37 -15.91
CA THR A 163 18.93 -11.55 -17.32
C THR A 163 17.73 -10.65 -17.69
N PRO A 164 17.57 -10.25 -18.96
CA PRO A 164 16.41 -9.49 -19.41
C PRO A 164 15.07 -10.10 -19.01
N VAL A 165 14.96 -11.44 -19.05
CA VAL A 165 13.76 -12.17 -18.64
C VAL A 165 13.52 -12.05 -17.14
N ASN A 166 14.56 -12.21 -16.32
CA ASN A 166 14.44 -12.09 -14.86
C ASN A 166 14.08 -10.67 -14.44
N LEU A 167 14.66 -9.65 -15.08
CA LEU A 167 14.34 -8.24 -14.84
C LEU A 167 12.90 -7.90 -15.25
N PHE A 168 12.44 -8.43 -16.38
CA PHE A 168 11.05 -8.31 -16.83
C PHE A 168 10.07 -8.94 -15.83
N ILE A 169 10.32 -10.18 -15.39
CA ILE A 169 9.49 -10.88 -14.40
C ILE A 169 9.52 -10.16 -13.05
N ALA A 170 10.69 -9.67 -12.63
CA ALA A 170 10.83 -8.91 -11.40
C ALA A 170 9.99 -7.64 -11.43
N GLY A 171 10.03 -6.88 -12.53
CA GLY A 171 9.15 -5.72 -12.73
C GLY A 171 7.66 -6.10 -12.68
N MET A 172 7.27 -7.20 -13.34
CA MET A 172 5.89 -7.70 -13.31
C MET A 172 5.41 -8.02 -11.89
N ILE A 173 6.18 -8.76 -11.10
CA ILE A 173 5.76 -9.18 -9.76
C ILE A 173 5.81 -7.99 -8.79
N ALA A 174 6.84 -7.15 -8.88
CA ALA A 174 7.02 -5.99 -8.01
C ALA A 174 5.86 -4.99 -8.12
N ILE A 175 5.39 -4.68 -9.34
CA ILE A 175 4.26 -3.76 -9.50
C ILE A 175 2.95 -4.36 -8.99
N CYS A 176 2.76 -5.68 -9.10
CA CYS A 176 1.57 -6.35 -8.57
C CYS A 176 1.55 -6.24 -7.05
N ALA A 177 2.70 -6.47 -6.41
CA ALA A 177 2.86 -6.31 -4.97
C ALA A 177 2.62 -4.87 -4.50
N MET A 178 3.08 -3.87 -5.24
CA MET A 178 2.83 -2.45 -4.92
C MET A 178 1.34 -2.10 -4.82
N ILE A 179 0.47 -2.85 -5.50
CA ILE A 179 -0.99 -2.67 -5.47
C ILE A 179 -1.62 -3.47 -4.33
N LEU A 180 -1.01 -4.57 -3.90
CA LEU A 180 -1.50 -5.36 -2.77
C LEU A 180 -1.24 -4.60 -1.45
N PRO A 181 -2.24 -4.50 -0.56
CA PRO A 181 -2.04 -3.91 0.75
C PRO A 181 -1.07 -4.78 1.57
N GLY A 182 -0.13 -4.12 2.26
CA GLY A 182 0.84 -4.78 3.15
C GLY A 182 2.11 -5.34 2.48
N ILE A 183 2.27 -5.27 1.16
CA ILE A 183 3.52 -5.70 0.49
C ILE A 183 4.08 -4.56 -0.35
N SER A 184 5.36 -4.24 -0.18
CA SER A 184 6.04 -3.21 -0.99
C SER A 184 6.70 -3.82 -2.23
N GLY A 185 6.56 -3.15 -3.38
CA GLY A 185 7.19 -3.61 -4.64
C GLY A 185 8.72 -3.58 -4.61
N SER A 186 9.32 -2.61 -3.91
CA SER A 186 10.78 -2.54 -3.72
C SER A 186 11.30 -3.70 -2.90
N PHE A 187 10.54 -4.14 -1.89
CA PHE A 187 10.84 -5.33 -1.10
C PHE A 187 10.78 -6.60 -1.95
N ILE A 188 9.82 -6.72 -2.87
CA ILE A 188 9.78 -7.84 -3.83
C ILE A 188 11.03 -7.85 -4.72
N LEU A 189 11.47 -6.70 -5.23
CA LEU A 189 12.71 -6.64 -6.01
C LEU A 189 13.93 -7.07 -5.19
N LEU A 190 13.95 -6.76 -3.89
CA LEU A 190 15.02 -7.15 -2.99
C LEU A 190 15.05 -8.65 -2.76
N ILE A 191 13.90 -9.29 -2.47
CA ILE A 191 13.85 -10.75 -2.30
C ILE A 191 14.16 -11.50 -3.60
N MET A 192 13.91 -10.90 -4.77
CA MET A 192 14.27 -11.47 -6.08
C MET A 192 15.73 -11.19 -6.47
N GLY A 193 16.51 -10.50 -5.63
CA GLY A 193 17.90 -10.14 -5.89
C GLY A 193 18.09 -9.10 -6.99
N GLN A 194 17.02 -8.42 -7.42
CA GLN A 194 17.05 -7.47 -8.53
C GLN A 194 17.07 -6.00 -8.11
N TYR A 195 16.84 -5.69 -6.82
CA TYR A 195 16.77 -4.31 -6.32
C TYR A 195 18.00 -3.48 -6.73
N ASN A 196 19.20 -3.97 -6.45
CA ASN A 196 20.44 -3.26 -6.79
C ASN A 196 20.61 -3.12 -8.31
N ASN A 197 20.25 -4.13 -9.10
CA ASN A 197 20.34 -4.07 -10.57
C ASN A 197 19.43 -2.97 -11.14
N VAL A 198 18.18 -2.90 -10.66
CA VAL A 198 17.22 -1.86 -11.06
C VAL A 198 17.71 -0.47 -10.60
N LEU A 199 18.20 -0.36 -9.37
CA LEU A 199 18.70 0.90 -8.82
C LEU A 199 19.93 1.41 -9.59
N SER A 200 20.90 0.55 -9.89
CA SER A 200 22.07 0.87 -10.69
C SER A 200 21.68 1.29 -12.11
N ALA A 201 20.70 0.62 -12.72
CA ALA A 201 20.21 0.98 -14.05
C ALA A 201 19.60 2.39 -14.08
N VAL A 202 18.79 2.75 -13.07
CA VAL A 202 18.23 4.10 -12.94
C VAL A 202 19.34 5.14 -12.73
N SER A 203 20.28 4.87 -11.82
CA SER A 203 21.39 5.78 -11.50
C SER A 203 22.30 6.03 -12.70
N ASN A 204 22.63 4.98 -13.45
CA ASN A 204 23.50 5.05 -14.62
C ASN A 204 22.77 5.45 -15.90
N ARG A 205 21.46 5.73 -15.82
CA ARG A 205 20.59 6.03 -16.96
C ARG A 205 20.64 4.93 -18.04
N ASP A 206 20.73 3.67 -17.60
CA ASP A 206 20.57 2.51 -18.47
C ASP A 206 19.09 2.36 -18.84
N PHE A 207 18.70 3.08 -19.89
CA PHE A 207 17.33 3.08 -20.39
C PHE A 207 16.89 1.72 -20.94
N VAL A 208 17.81 0.82 -21.30
CA VAL A 208 17.47 -0.51 -21.79
C VAL A 208 16.97 -1.36 -20.63
N THR A 209 17.74 -1.44 -19.55
CA THR A 209 17.34 -2.19 -18.34
C THR A 209 16.09 -1.58 -17.70
N VAL A 210 16.04 -0.25 -17.56
CA VAL A 210 14.85 0.45 -17.05
C VAL A 210 13.64 0.20 -17.96
N GLY A 211 13.83 0.19 -19.28
CA GLY A 211 12.80 -0.13 -20.25
C GLY A 211 12.26 -1.55 -20.08
N ILE A 212 13.12 -2.55 -19.93
CA ILE A 212 12.73 -3.96 -19.71
C ILE A 212 11.88 -4.11 -18.45
N VAL A 213 12.34 -3.54 -17.33
CA VAL A 213 11.62 -3.56 -16.05
C VAL A 213 10.29 -2.81 -16.18
N GLY A 214 10.30 -1.65 -16.85
CA GLY A 214 9.12 -0.84 -17.10
C GLY A 214 8.06 -1.55 -17.93
N VAL A 215 8.46 -2.27 -18.99
CA VAL A 215 7.54 -3.11 -19.77
C VAL A 215 6.99 -4.24 -18.91
N GLY A 216 7.82 -4.86 -18.05
CA GLY A 216 7.38 -5.80 -17.03
C GLY A 216 6.31 -5.21 -16.12
N CYS A 217 6.53 -4.01 -15.58
CA CYS A 217 5.56 -3.31 -14.75
C CYS A 217 4.24 -3.07 -15.51
N VAL A 218 4.29 -2.60 -16.77
CA VAL A 218 3.08 -2.36 -17.58
C VAL A 218 2.30 -3.66 -17.81
N VAL A 219 2.97 -4.75 -18.17
CA VAL A 219 2.30 -6.04 -18.40
C VAL A 219 1.71 -6.59 -17.08
N GLY A 220 2.49 -6.55 -16.01
CA GLY A 220 2.10 -7.04 -14.68
C GLY A 220 0.86 -6.32 -14.16
N ILE A 221 0.88 -4.99 -14.14
CA ILE A 221 -0.23 -4.18 -13.62
C ILE A 221 -1.52 -4.36 -14.44
N VAL A 222 -1.40 -4.48 -15.76
CA VAL A 222 -2.52 -4.66 -16.68
C VAL A 222 -3.20 -6.02 -16.50
N ILE A 223 -2.42 -7.09 -16.30
CA ILE A 223 -2.97 -8.43 -16.04
C ILE A 223 -3.56 -8.49 -14.62
N PHE A 224 -2.78 -8.05 -13.62
CA PHE A 224 -3.16 -8.19 -12.22
C PHE A 224 -4.36 -7.34 -11.84
N SER A 225 -4.45 -6.09 -12.29
CA SER A 225 -5.62 -5.23 -12.04
C SER A 225 -6.91 -5.84 -12.58
N ARG A 226 -6.86 -6.58 -13.71
CA ARG A 226 -8.04 -7.28 -14.25
C ARG A 226 -8.44 -8.48 -13.40
N VAL A 227 -7.47 -9.30 -12.99
CA VAL A 227 -7.70 -10.44 -12.10
C VAL A 227 -8.29 -9.97 -10.77
N LEU A 228 -7.68 -8.95 -10.16
CA LEU A 228 -8.12 -8.40 -8.88
C LEU A 228 -9.51 -7.73 -8.99
N SER A 229 -9.75 -6.93 -10.04
CA SER A 229 -11.08 -6.35 -10.31
C SER A 229 -12.14 -7.45 -10.50
N TRP A 230 -11.82 -8.55 -11.17
CA TRP A 230 -12.72 -9.69 -11.33
C TRP A 230 -13.00 -10.39 -9.98
N LEU A 231 -11.96 -10.64 -9.17
CA LEU A 231 -12.07 -11.22 -7.84
C LEU A 231 -12.93 -10.36 -6.90
N LEU A 232 -12.72 -9.03 -6.90
CA LEU A 232 -13.52 -8.10 -6.10
C LEU A 232 -14.99 -8.06 -6.56
N LYS A 233 -15.27 -8.25 -7.85
CA LYS A 233 -16.66 -8.25 -8.37
C LYS A 233 -17.41 -9.55 -8.10
N HIS A 234 -16.75 -10.70 -8.22
CA HIS A 234 -17.40 -12.01 -8.11
C HIS A 234 -17.21 -12.70 -6.75
N TYR A 235 -16.09 -12.43 -6.07
CA TYR A 235 -15.68 -13.06 -4.81
C TYR A 235 -15.29 -11.98 -3.77
N TYR A 236 -16.09 -10.92 -3.66
CA TYR A 236 -15.80 -9.76 -2.81
C TYR A 236 -15.39 -10.17 -1.38
N GLN A 237 -16.20 -11.00 -0.70
CA GLN A 237 -15.98 -11.35 0.70
C GLN A 237 -14.66 -12.14 0.89
N PRO A 238 -14.40 -13.25 0.15
CA PRO A 238 -13.10 -13.93 0.24
C PRO A 238 -11.91 -13.05 -0.17
N THR A 239 -12.07 -12.21 -1.18
CA THR A 239 -10.99 -11.34 -1.68
C THR A 239 -10.60 -10.32 -0.62
N VAL A 240 -11.57 -9.60 -0.06
CA VAL A 240 -11.32 -8.64 1.03
C VAL A 240 -10.73 -9.34 2.26
N ALA A 241 -11.22 -10.53 2.61
CA ALA A 241 -10.65 -11.31 3.71
C ALA A 241 -9.18 -11.71 3.45
N ALA A 242 -8.84 -12.11 2.22
CA ALA A 242 -7.46 -12.37 1.84
C ALA A 242 -6.59 -11.11 1.95
N LEU A 243 -7.06 -9.96 1.45
CA LEU A 243 -6.35 -8.68 1.56
C LEU A 243 -6.12 -8.27 3.02
N VAL A 244 -7.10 -8.48 3.91
CA VAL A 244 -6.94 -8.33 5.36
C VAL A 244 -5.88 -9.29 5.89
N GLY A 245 -5.89 -10.55 5.44
CA GLY A 245 -4.83 -11.51 5.75
C GLY A 245 -3.45 -11.01 5.33
N PHE A 246 -3.31 -10.45 4.12
CA PHE A 246 -2.06 -9.85 3.65
C PHE A 246 -1.55 -8.76 4.60
N MET A 247 -2.45 -7.87 5.05
CA MET A 247 -2.12 -6.84 6.05
C MET A 247 -1.68 -7.46 7.38
N VAL A 248 -2.38 -8.49 7.88
CA VAL A 248 -2.00 -9.20 9.12
C VAL A 248 -0.61 -9.84 9.00
N GLY A 249 -0.33 -10.54 7.90
CA GLY A 249 0.99 -11.14 7.67
C GLY A 249 2.10 -10.10 7.57
N SER A 250 1.81 -8.94 6.97
CA SER A 250 2.77 -7.83 6.86
C SER A 250 3.10 -7.12 8.17
N LEU A 251 2.25 -7.22 9.21
CA LEU A 251 2.55 -6.66 10.53
C LEU A 251 3.87 -7.19 11.09
N TRP A 252 4.26 -8.42 10.71
CA TRP A 252 5.56 -8.96 11.07
C TRP A 252 6.71 -8.09 10.57
N LYS A 253 6.61 -7.55 9.34
CA LYS A 253 7.62 -6.66 8.76
C LYS A 253 7.50 -5.23 9.24
N VAL A 254 6.34 -4.78 9.69
CA VAL A 254 6.14 -3.41 10.20
C VAL A 254 6.36 -3.34 11.72
N PHE A 255 6.69 -4.45 12.36
CA PHE A 255 6.90 -4.48 13.81
C PHE A 255 8.03 -3.51 14.24
N PRO A 256 7.84 -2.68 15.28
CA PRO A 256 8.75 -1.56 15.55
C PRO A 256 10.13 -1.98 16.05
N TRP A 257 10.19 -3.03 16.87
CA TRP A 257 11.40 -3.42 17.57
C TRP A 257 12.08 -4.58 16.88
N LYS A 258 13.18 -4.25 16.20
CA LYS A 258 13.94 -5.15 15.35
C LYS A 258 15.43 -5.05 15.62
N ILE A 259 16.10 -6.19 15.53
CA ILE A 259 17.56 -6.26 15.54
C ILE A 259 17.98 -6.69 14.14
N CYS A 260 18.91 -5.95 13.56
CA CYS A 260 19.52 -6.37 12.31
C CYS A 260 20.41 -7.57 12.56
N THR A 261 20.13 -8.69 11.90
CA THR A 261 20.93 -9.91 11.99
C THR A 261 21.91 -10.03 10.82
N ILE A 262 21.51 -9.52 9.65
CA ILE A 262 22.35 -9.53 8.45
C ILE A 262 22.40 -8.12 7.90
N GLU A 263 23.58 -7.53 7.96
CA GLU A 263 23.91 -6.27 7.32
C GLU A 263 24.42 -6.54 5.90
N GLY A 264 23.90 -5.77 4.95
CA GLY A 264 24.44 -5.61 3.61
C GLY A 264 25.05 -4.23 3.47
N VAL A 265 25.60 -3.94 2.30
CA VAL A 265 26.16 -2.62 1.99
C VAL A 265 25.37 -2.02 0.83
N ASP A 266 24.95 -0.77 0.98
CA ASP A 266 24.29 -0.03 -0.09
C ASP A 266 25.30 0.55 -1.11
N ARG A 267 24.78 1.28 -2.09
CA ARG A 267 25.58 1.92 -3.15
C ARG A 267 26.56 2.99 -2.66
N HIS A 268 26.38 3.51 -1.45
CA HIS A 268 27.22 4.52 -0.82
C HIS A 268 28.26 3.91 0.13
N GLY A 269 28.26 2.59 0.29
CA GLY A 269 29.12 1.91 1.24
C GLY A 269 28.52 1.85 2.65
N GLU A 270 27.24 2.21 2.82
CA GLU A 270 26.57 2.24 4.12
C GLU A 270 25.88 0.91 4.45
N ALA A 271 25.89 0.56 5.73
CA ALA A 271 25.28 -0.68 6.20
C ALA A 271 23.75 -0.61 6.10
N VAL A 272 23.15 -1.48 5.28
CA VAL A 272 21.70 -1.62 5.17
C VAL A 272 21.27 -2.94 5.76
N CYS A 273 20.21 -2.92 6.57
CA CYS A 273 19.70 -4.14 7.15
C CYS A 273 18.97 -5.00 6.11
N LEU A 274 19.57 -6.15 5.74
CA LEU A 274 18.98 -7.10 4.80
C LEU A 274 18.01 -8.04 5.50
N TYR A 275 18.31 -8.42 6.74
CA TYR A 275 17.47 -9.31 7.54
C TYR A 275 17.35 -8.81 8.98
N ASP A 276 16.11 -8.69 9.44
CA ASP A 276 15.73 -8.24 10.77
C ASP A 276 14.98 -9.34 11.52
N THR A 277 15.28 -9.48 12.82
CA THR A 277 14.49 -10.31 13.74
C THR A 277 13.76 -9.44 14.73
N ASN A 278 12.48 -9.72 14.92
CA ASN A 278 11.65 -9.04 15.90
C ASN A 278 12.04 -9.47 17.32
N TYR A 279 12.11 -8.50 18.25
CA TYR A 279 12.35 -8.75 19.67
C TYR A 279 11.39 -7.94 20.52
N LEU A 280 11.16 -8.37 21.76
CA LEU A 280 10.38 -7.58 22.72
C LEU A 280 11.34 -6.68 23.51
N PRO A 281 11.20 -5.35 23.45
CA PRO A 281 12.07 -4.44 24.16
C PRO A 281 11.77 -4.43 25.67
N ALA A 282 12.75 -4.03 26.48
CA ALA A 282 12.50 -3.65 27.86
C ALA A 282 11.68 -2.34 27.89
N VAL A 283 10.84 -2.16 28.90
CA VAL A 283 10.01 -0.94 29.00
C VAL A 283 10.89 0.24 29.41
N ASP A 284 11.07 1.18 28.48
CA ASP A 284 11.72 2.46 28.70
C ASP A 284 10.88 3.63 28.15
N SER A 285 11.38 4.85 28.29
CA SER A 285 10.70 6.06 27.80
C SER A 285 10.45 6.01 26.29
N ASN A 286 11.37 5.46 25.49
CA ASN A 286 11.24 5.38 24.05
C ASN A 286 10.12 4.40 23.66
N VAL A 287 10.05 3.24 24.32
CA VAL A 287 8.96 2.27 24.14
C VAL A 287 7.60 2.88 24.48
N ILE A 288 7.51 3.69 25.55
CA ILE A 288 6.24 4.37 25.91
C ILE A 288 5.83 5.37 24.81
N ILE A 289 6.78 6.16 24.29
CA ILE A 289 6.51 7.10 23.20
C ILE A 289 6.09 6.35 21.92
N ALA A 290 6.79 5.26 21.58
CA ALA A 290 6.46 4.40 20.45
C ALA A 290 5.04 3.82 20.57
N ILE A 291 4.66 3.30 21.74
CA ILE A 291 3.29 2.83 22.01
C ILE A 291 2.29 3.99 21.87
N GLY A 292 2.62 5.18 22.36
CA GLY A 292 1.81 6.39 22.17
C GLY A 292 1.59 6.74 20.70
N LEU A 293 2.63 6.67 19.86
CA LEU A 293 2.53 6.88 18.41
C LEU A 293 1.76 5.77 17.70
N MET A 294 1.90 4.52 18.14
CA MET A 294 1.10 3.40 17.65
C MET A 294 -0.39 3.62 17.92
N LEU A 295 -0.75 4.04 19.14
CA LEU A 295 -2.12 4.41 19.48
C LEU A 295 -2.59 5.62 18.68
N LEU A 296 -1.74 6.63 18.48
CA LEU A 296 -2.06 7.79 17.66
C LEU A 296 -2.38 7.39 16.21
N GLY A 297 -1.55 6.56 15.58
CA GLY A 297 -1.79 6.03 14.24
C GLY A 297 -3.10 5.24 14.18
N PHE A 298 -3.33 4.37 15.16
CA PHE A 298 -4.57 3.59 15.24
C PHE A 298 -5.82 4.48 15.34
N VAL A 299 -5.80 5.49 16.21
CA VAL A 299 -6.90 6.45 16.42
C VAL A 299 -7.12 7.30 15.18
N LEU A 300 -6.04 7.80 14.55
CA LEU A 300 -6.12 8.63 13.35
C LEU A 300 -6.84 7.91 12.22
N VAL A 301 -6.46 6.66 11.92
CA VAL A 301 -7.12 5.89 10.85
C VAL A 301 -8.53 5.50 11.24
N SER A 302 -8.77 5.11 12.49
CA SER A 302 -10.12 4.79 12.95
C SER A 302 -11.06 6.00 12.84
N PHE A 303 -10.54 7.20 13.09
CA PHE A 303 -11.28 8.44 12.94
C PHE A 303 -11.55 8.78 11.47
N LEU A 304 -10.55 8.64 10.59
CA LEU A 304 -10.71 8.84 9.16
C LEU A 304 -11.73 7.86 8.54
N ASP A 305 -11.66 6.57 8.87
CA ASP A 305 -12.65 5.59 8.43
C ASP A 305 -14.04 5.92 8.99
N HIS A 306 -14.15 6.45 10.21
CA HIS A 306 -15.44 6.89 10.75
C HIS A 306 -16.03 8.06 9.97
N LEU A 307 -15.23 9.09 9.66
CA LEU A 307 -15.67 10.24 8.86
C LEU A 307 -16.14 9.82 7.46
N GLN A 308 -15.54 8.78 6.88
CA GLN A 308 -15.88 8.31 5.54
C GLN A 308 -17.09 7.36 5.53
N SER A 309 -17.10 6.38 6.43
CA SER A 309 -18.06 5.26 6.44
C SER A 309 -19.22 5.44 7.42
N GLY A 310 -19.11 6.37 8.39
CA GLY A 310 -20.05 6.55 9.49
C GLY A 310 -20.16 5.35 10.44
N SER A 311 -19.40 4.28 10.20
CA SER A 311 -19.64 2.96 10.79
C SER A 311 -18.40 2.31 11.39
N ASN A 312 -17.29 3.05 11.53
CA ASN A 312 -16.09 2.55 12.18
C ASN A 312 -16.42 1.96 13.58
N PRO A 313 -15.93 0.75 13.91
CA PRO A 313 -16.30 0.04 15.14
C PRO A 313 -15.87 0.78 16.42
N LEU A 314 -14.78 1.55 16.39
CA LEU A 314 -14.29 2.28 17.57
C LEU A 314 -15.20 3.47 17.92
N PHE A 315 -15.58 4.27 16.92
CA PHE A 315 -16.30 5.53 17.11
C PHE A 315 -17.82 5.41 17.02
N SER A 316 -18.34 4.39 16.33
CA SER A 316 -19.80 4.17 16.21
C SER A 316 -20.49 3.92 17.56
N LEU A 317 -19.77 3.38 18.55
CA LEU A 317 -20.25 3.20 19.92
C LEU A 317 -20.53 4.54 20.64
N PHE A 318 -19.71 5.56 20.39
CA PHE A 318 -19.86 6.88 21.01
C PHE A 318 -20.93 7.71 20.31
N TRP A 319 -21.02 7.61 18.99
CA TRP A 319 -21.98 8.40 18.20
C TRP A 319 -23.42 7.87 18.27
N ARG A 320 -23.63 6.55 18.46
CA ARG A 320 -24.99 6.03 18.74
C ARG A 320 -25.55 6.52 20.08
N ARG A 321 -24.70 6.75 21.09
CA ARG A 321 -25.14 7.26 22.39
C ARG A 321 -25.57 8.72 22.35
N SER A 322 -24.95 9.55 21.51
CA SER A 322 -25.34 10.97 21.39
C SER A 322 -26.65 11.17 20.64
N GLN A 323 -27.01 10.31 19.69
CA GLN A 323 -28.32 10.39 19.01
C GLN A 323 -29.48 9.90 19.89
N VAL A 324 -29.27 8.86 20.71
CA VAL A 324 -30.29 8.38 21.66
C VAL A 324 -30.53 9.38 22.81
N ALA A 325 -29.52 10.18 23.17
CA ALA A 325 -29.66 11.23 24.18
C ALA A 325 -30.34 12.51 23.66
N ALA A 326 -30.60 12.62 22.36
CA ALA A 326 -31.15 13.80 21.71
C ALA A 326 -32.61 13.64 21.22
N GLU A 327 -33.24 12.48 21.45
CA GLU A 327 -34.69 12.33 21.28
C GLU A 327 -35.42 12.90 22.50
N PRO A 328 -36.20 13.98 22.38
CA PRO A 328 -37.13 14.37 23.42
C PRO A 328 -38.23 13.30 23.51
N GLN A 329 -38.51 12.83 24.73
CA GLN A 329 -39.69 12.03 25.05
C GLN A 329 -40.98 12.79 24.73
#